data_AF-A0A970Q281-F1
#
_entry.id   AF-A0A970Q281-F1
#
_cell.length_a   1.000
_cell.length_b   1.000
_cell.length_c   1.000
_cell.angle_alpha   90.00
_cell.angle_beta   90.00
_cell.angle_gamma   90.00
#
_symmetry.space_group_name_H-M   'P 1'
#
loop_
_entity.id
_entity.type
_entity.pdbx_description
1 polymer ?
#
loop_
_entity_poly.entity_id
_entity_poly.type
_entity_poly.pdbx_seq_one_letter_code
_entity_poly.pdbx_strand_id
1 'polypeptide(L)'
;MRAILRKLDGRKILSESEYQDLLQYIDALCESSMESYRLFYNRYSAILWQDYAVYIPKFKQEMDDLLNYLLYHPELLSQIHRTANCLELFPPDLHPYLSYLLEQEQDWALIKRISRSLSRALSKRPQLPSARKGPAVLKYERGNPYKEIGLKSHFERLARYEFITRLQSYRYLQRGKASQDQIRVLDADKLGGIYTNKDKSIYYYIFLSENDMIKAENVCLALNTALYGF
;
A
#
# COMPACT_ATOMS: atom_id res chain seq x y z
N MET A 1 19.17 7.84 17.16
CA MET A 1 17.95 7.03 17.38
C MET A 1 17.34 7.14 18.79
N ARG A 2 18.07 6.90 19.90
CA ARG A 2 17.48 6.91 21.27
C ARG A 2 16.65 8.17 21.62
N ALA A 3 17.09 9.36 21.20
CA ALA A 3 16.35 10.61 21.42
C ALA A 3 15.02 10.64 20.66
N ILE A 4 15.00 10.17 19.40
CA ILE A 4 13.81 10.07 18.55
C ILE A 4 12.80 9.10 19.18
N LEU A 5 13.24 7.92 19.64
CA LEU A 5 12.36 6.95 20.29
C LEU A 5 11.74 7.49 21.59
N ARG A 6 12.52 8.22 22.40
CA ARG A 6 11.98 8.92 23.59
C ARG A 6 10.96 9.99 23.24
N LYS A 7 11.10 10.67 22.09
CA LYS A 7 10.09 11.61 21.59
C LYS A 7 8.82 10.87 21.17
N LEU A 8 8.94 9.74 20.47
CA LEU A 8 7.78 8.90 20.11
C LEU A 8 7.04 8.39 21.35
N ASP A 9 7.76 7.86 22.35
CA ASP A 9 7.17 7.43 23.63
C ASP A 9 6.40 8.58 24.31
N GLY A 10 6.95 9.80 24.24
CA GLY A 10 6.33 11.00 24.78
C GLY A 10 5.34 11.71 23.85
N ARG A 11 4.95 11.10 22.71
CA ARG A 11 4.06 11.70 21.69
C ARG A 11 4.49 13.10 21.24
N LYS A 12 5.80 13.38 21.24
CA LYS A 12 6.37 14.66 20.82
C LYS A 12 6.59 14.67 19.31
N ILE A 13 6.30 15.81 18.68
CA ILE A 13 6.49 16.02 17.24
C ILE A 13 7.98 15.92 16.90
N LEU A 14 8.29 15.16 15.87
CA LEU A 14 9.63 15.08 15.27
C LEU A 14 9.85 16.23 14.30
N SER A 15 11.07 16.76 14.28
CA SER A 15 11.53 17.61 13.18
C SER A 15 11.65 16.79 11.89
N GLU A 16 11.76 17.47 10.75
CA GLU A 16 11.87 16.83 9.44
C GLU A 16 13.10 15.89 9.35
N SER A 17 14.25 16.31 9.86
CA SER A 17 15.46 15.47 9.91
C SER A 17 15.27 14.25 10.80
N GLU A 18 14.64 14.41 11.97
CA GLU A 18 14.37 13.29 12.87
C GLU A 18 13.35 12.30 12.30
N TYR A 19 12.37 12.79 11.55
CA TYR A 19 11.42 11.95 10.83
C TYR A 19 12.11 11.16 9.71
N GLN A 20 13.00 11.80 8.95
CA GLN A 20 13.82 11.12 7.95
C GLN A 20 14.69 10.03 8.59
N ASP A 21 15.42 10.35 9.66
CA ASP A 21 16.26 9.40 10.40
C ASP A 21 15.44 8.20 10.91
N LEU A 22 14.21 8.45 11.38
CA LEU A 22 13.30 7.41 11.83
C LEU A 22 12.90 6.47 10.69
N LEU A 23 12.51 7.00 9.53
CA LEU A 23 12.14 6.17 8.38
C LEU A 23 13.31 5.32 7.89
N GLN A 24 14.50 5.90 7.77
CA GLN A 24 15.71 5.16 7.37
C GLN A 24 16.05 4.05 8.36
N TYR A 25 15.87 4.31 9.65
CA TYR A 25 16.08 3.29 10.69
C TYR A 25 15.08 2.15 10.59
N ILE A 26 13.80 2.43 10.33
CA ILE A 26 12.77 1.40 10.14
C ILE A 26 13.13 0.50 8.95
N ASP A 27 13.52 1.08 7.82
CA ASP A 27 13.93 0.34 6.63
C ASP A 27 15.14 -0.55 6.92
N ALA A 28 16.18 0.00 7.56
CA ALA A 28 17.37 -0.75 7.94
C ALA A 28 17.06 -1.86 8.94
N LEU A 29 16.12 -1.65 9.86
CA LEU A 29 15.71 -2.64 10.85
C LEU A 29 14.99 -3.83 10.20
N CYS A 30 14.14 -3.55 9.20
CA CYS A 30 13.41 -4.58 8.46
C CYS A 30 14.36 -5.53 7.72
N GLU A 31 15.44 -5.00 7.13
CA GLU A 31 16.43 -5.78 6.38
C GLU A 31 17.46 -6.48 7.28
N SER A 32 17.82 -5.89 8.41
CA SER A 32 18.89 -6.42 9.28
C SER A 32 18.43 -7.39 10.36
N SER A 33 17.22 -7.22 10.93
CA SER A 33 16.73 -8.06 12.01
C SER A 33 15.20 -8.01 12.11
N MET A 34 14.53 -9.01 11.52
CA MET A 34 13.07 -9.15 11.57
C MET A 34 12.54 -9.27 13.01
N GLU A 35 13.30 -9.86 13.93
CA GLU A 35 12.94 -9.97 15.35
C GLU A 35 12.87 -8.58 16.01
N SER A 36 13.92 -7.77 15.82
CA SER A 36 13.96 -6.40 16.33
C SER A 36 12.90 -5.52 15.67
N TYR A 37 12.67 -5.73 14.37
CA TYR A 37 11.61 -5.06 13.63
C TYR A 37 10.23 -5.37 14.20
N ARG A 38 9.93 -6.63 14.53
CA ARG A 38 8.66 -7.02 15.16
C ARG A 38 8.45 -6.35 16.52
N LEU A 39 9.49 -6.27 17.35
CA LEU A 39 9.43 -5.56 18.63
C LEU A 39 9.14 -4.06 18.42
N PHE A 40 9.81 -3.45 17.44
CA PHE A 40 9.57 -2.06 17.07
C PHE A 40 8.13 -1.86 16.56
N TYR A 41 7.67 -2.71 15.66
CA TYR A 41 6.31 -2.70 15.10
C TYR A 41 5.27 -2.75 16.22
N ASN A 42 5.37 -3.73 17.13
CA ASN A 42 4.41 -3.92 18.21
C ASN A 42 4.31 -2.68 19.13
N ARG A 43 5.42 -1.95 19.30
CA ARG A 43 5.48 -0.78 20.17
C ARG A 43 5.06 0.52 19.47
N TYR A 44 5.44 0.72 18.22
CA TYR A 44 5.39 2.02 17.56
C TYR A 44 4.44 2.10 16.36
N SER A 45 3.97 0.99 15.79
CA SER A 45 3.09 0.99 14.59
C SER A 45 1.84 1.87 14.76
N ALA A 46 1.14 1.74 15.89
CA ALA A 46 -0.03 2.57 16.17
C ALA A 46 0.31 4.07 16.31
N ILE A 47 1.45 4.40 16.91
CA ILE A 47 1.93 5.79 17.06
C ILE A 47 2.27 6.36 15.69
N LEU A 48 3.00 5.61 14.87
CA LEU A 48 3.38 6.00 13.51
C LEU A 48 2.15 6.23 12.64
N TRP A 49 1.14 5.37 12.74
CA TRP A 49 -0.10 5.53 12.00
C TRP A 49 -0.87 6.77 12.46
N GLN A 50 -1.11 6.92 13.76
CA GLN A 50 -1.96 7.99 14.31
C GLN A 50 -1.33 9.37 14.19
N ASP A 51 -0.05 9.48 14.52
CA ASP A 51 0.62 10.78 14.68
C ASP A 51 1.37 11.20 13.41
N TYR A 52 1.78 10.21 12.60
CA TYR A 52 2.61 10.45 11.41
C TYR A 52 1.99 9.93 10.11
N ALA A 53 0.78 9.36 10.15
CA ALA A 53 0.15 8.74 8.98
C ALA A 53 1.13 7.81 8.20
N VAL A 54 2.05 7.19 8.94
CA VAL A 54 3.04 6.25 8.42
C VAL A 54 2.51 4.85 8.68
N TYR A 55 2.27 4.14 7.59
CA TYR A 55 2.06 2.71 7.62
C TYR A 55 3.42 2.00 7.62
N ILE A 56 3.66 1.16 8.62
CA ILE A 56 4.73 0.17 8.60
C ILE A 56 4.10 -1.21 8.56
N PRO A 57 4.56 -2.12 7.69
CA PRO A 57 3.97 -3.45 7.59
C PRO A 57 4.44 -4.34 8.75
N LYS A 58 3.62 -5.26 9.25
CA LYS A 58 4.01 -6.26 10.26
C LYS A 58 4.94 -7.33 9.67
N PHE A 59 4.72 -7.67 8.41
CA PHE A 59 5.51 -8.65 7.65
C PHE A 59 6.17 -7.97 6.45
N LYS A 60 7.19 -8.61 5.85
CA LYS A 60 7.81 -8.07 4.63
C LYS A 60 6.83 -8.02 3.45
N GLN A 61 6.01 -9.06 3.32
CA GLN A 61 4.88 -9.15 2.41
C GLN A 61 3.56 -9.24 3.19
N GLU A 62 2.53 -8.50 2.77
CA GLU A 62 1.23 -8.42 3.47
C GLU A 62 0.03 -8.48 2.52
N MET A 63 -1.12 -7.93 2.93
CA MET A 63 -2.34 -7.89 2.15
C MET A 63 -2.12 -7.23 0.78
N ASP A 64 -1.36 -6.14 0.72
CA ASP A 64 -1.09 -5.47 -0.56
C ASP A 64 -0.34 -6.37 -1.53
N ASP A 65 0.65 -7.12 -1.03
CA ASP A 65 1.46 -8.03 -1.82
C ASP A 65 0.65 -9.26 -2.25
N LEU A 66 -0.22 -9.77 -1.36
CA LEU A 66 -1.19 -10.81 -1.70
C LEU A 66 -2.15 -10.34 -2.80
N LEU A 67 -2.72 -9.14 -2.66
CA LEU A 67 -3.61 -8.58 -3.65
C LEU A 67 -2.89 -8.32 -4.97
N ASN A 68 -1.68 -7.77 -4.93
CA ASN A 68 -0.84 -7.57 -6.11
C ASN A 68 -0.61 -8.90 -6.83
N TYR A 69 -0.23 -9.95 -6.10
CA TYR A 69 -0.05 -11.28 -6.67
C TYR A 69 -1.33 -11.83 -7.31
N LEU A 70 -2.48 -11.74 -6.62
CA LEU A 70 -3.78 -12.18 -7.16
C LEU A 70 -4.23 -11.38 -8.39
N LEU A 71 -3.86 -10.11 -8.45
CA LEU A 71 -4.16 -9.21 -9.56
C LEU A 71 -3.34 -9.59 -10.81
N TYR A 72 -2.06 -9.95 -10.65
CA TYR A 72 -1.21 -10.40 -11.75
C TYR A 72 -1.45 -11.86 -12.18
N HIS A 73 -2.05 -12.66 -11.30
CA HIS A 73 -2.36 -14.06 -11.53
C HIS A 73 -3.87 -14.33 -11.43
N PRO A 74 -4.70 -13.70 -12.29
CA PRO A 74 -6.16 -13.80 -12.21
C PRO A 74 -6.66 -15.25 -12.38
N GLU A 75 -5.89 -16.13 -13.02
CA GLU A 75 -6.16 -17.56 -13.12
C GLU A 75 -6.29 -18.25 -11.75
N LEU A 76 -5.53 -17.78 -10.76
CA LEU A 76 -5.52 -18.35 -9.40
C LEU A 76 -6.82 -18.05 -8.65
N LEU A 77 -7.55 -16.99 -9.01
CA LEU A 77 -8.81 -16.63 -8.36
C LEU A 77 -9.82 -17.80 -8.42
N SER A 78 -9.84 -18.53 -9.53
CA SER A 78 -10.70 -19.70 -9.73
C SER A 78 -10.19 -20.96 -8.99
N GLN A 79 -8.87 -21.09 -8.82
CA GLN A 79 -8.23 -22.25 -8.20
C GLN A 79 -8.37 -22.21 -6.67
N ILE A 80 -8.26 -21.03 -6.05
CA ILE A 80 -8.40 -20.82 -4.59
C ILE A 80 -9.74 -21.37 -4.06
N HIS A 81 -10.80 -21.36 -4.87
CA HIS A 81 -12.10 -21.89 -4.47
C HIS A 81 -12.18 -23.42 -4.48
N ARG A 82 -11.29 -24.08 -5.21
CA ARG A 82 -11.29 -25.54 -5.43
C ARG A 82 -10.25 -26.26 -4.56
N THR A 83 -9.29 -25.54 -4.01
CA THR A 83 -8.19 -26.10 -3.23
C THR A 83 -8.46 -26.01 -1.72
N ALA A 84 -8.29 -27.13 -1.01
CA ALA A 84 -8.46 -27.18 0.44
C ALA A 84 -7.35 -26.43 1.20
N ASN A 85 -6.09 -26.57 0.74
CA ASN A 85 -4.94 -25.81 1.24
C ASN A 85 -4.35 -24.95 0.11
N CYS A 86 -4.56 -23.64 0.18
CA CYS A 86 -4.16 -22.72 -0.89
C CYS A 86 -2.69 -22.28 -0.78
N LEU A 87 -1.94 -22.65 0.26
CA LEU A 87 -0.61 -22.10 0.55
C LEU A 87 0.38 -22.32 -0.61
N GLU A 88 0.30 -23.49 -1.25
CA GLU A 88 1.15 -23.87 -2.39
C GLU A 88 0.89 -23.05 -3.66
N LEU A 89 -0.25 -22.35 -3.75
CA LEU A 89 -0.57 -21.46 -4.87
C LEU A 89 0.17 -20.12 -4.80
N PHE A 90 0.77 -19.81 -3.64
CA PHE A 90 1.42 -18.53 -3.37
C PHE A 90 2.95 -18.69 -3.26
N PRO A 91 3.71 -17.66 -3.62
CA PRO A 91 5.16 -17.66 -3.46
C PRO A 91 5.54 -17.82 -1.98
N PRO A 92 6.68 -18.47 -1.67
CA PRO A 92 7.15 -18.71 -0.29
C PRO A 92 7.23 -17.45 0.57
N ASP A 93 7.57 -16.33 -0.07
CA ASP A 93 7.64 -15.01 0.52
C ASP A 93 6.31 -14.54 1.16
N LEU A 94 5.16 -14.96 0.64
CA LEU A 94 3.85 -14.65 1.22
C LEU A 94 3.46 -15.61 2.35
N HIS A 95 4.11 -16.77 2.49
CA HIS A 95 3.70 -17.81 3.44
C HIS A 95 3.66 -17.33 4.89
N PRO A 96 4.62 -16.55 5.42
CA PRO A 96 4.55 -16.06 6.80
C PRO A 96 3.29 -15.26 7.09
N TYR A 97 2.88 -14.41 6.15
CA TYR A 97 1.67 -13.60 6.27
C TYR A 97 0.40 -14.44 6.14
N LEU A 98 0.37 -15.37 5.17
CA LEU A 98 -0.76 -16.27 4.95
C LEU A 98 -0.99 -17.17 6.17
N SER A 99 0.06 -17.78 6.71
CA SER A 99 -0.02 -18.59 7.93
C SER A 99 -0.55 -17.77 9.11
N TYR A 100 -0.11 -16.52 9.25
CA TYR A 100 -0.66 -15.63 10.27
C TYR A 100 -2.17 -15.36 10.09
N LEU A 101 -2.64 -15.16 8.85
CA LEU A 101 -4.08 -15.00 8.59
C LEU A 101 -4.88 -16.27 8.92
N LEU A 102 -4.33 -17.45 8.63
CA LEU A 102 -4.98 -18.73 8.92
C LEU A 102 -5.16 -18.95 10.43
N GLU A 103 -4.16 -18.58 11.23
CA GLU A 103 -4.22 -18.66 12.69
C GLU A 103 -5.31 -17.76 13.29
N GLN A 104 -5.58 -16.60 12.65
CA GLN A 104 -6.59 -15.65 13.13
C GLN A 104 -8.02 -16.01 12.72
N GLU A 105 -8.22 -16.43 11.46
CA GLU A 105 -9.55 -16.64 10.86
C GLU A 105 -9.97 -18.13 10.82
N GLN A 106 -9.13 -19.03 11.33
CA GLN A 106 -9.37 -20.48 11.43
C GLN A 106 -9.69 -21.22 10.11
N ASP A 107 -9.38 -20.65 8.93
CA ASP A 107 -9.37 -21.30 7.61
C ASP A 107 -8.94 -20.26 6.54
N TRP A 108 -8.95 -20.65 5.27
CA TRP A 108 -8.83 -19.83 4.07
C TRP A 108 -10.04 -18.91 3.79
N ALA A 109 -10.95 -18.69 4.75
CA ALA A 109 -12.21 -17.97 4.53
C ALA A 109 -12.01 -16.52 4.04
N LEU A 110 -11.07 -15.79 4.65
CA LEU A 110 -10.71 -14.42 4.26
C LEU A 110 -10.20 -14.37 2.81
N ILE A 111 -9.30 -15.29 2.46
CA ILE A 111 -8.70 -15.34 1.11
C ILE A 111 -9.76 -15.68 0.07
N LYS A 112 -10.64 -16.64 0.37
CA LYS A 112 -11.80 -16.96 -0.47
C LYS A 112 -12.78 -15.79 -0.58
N ARG A 113 -12.89 -14.90 0.41
CA ARG A 113 -13.74 -13.69 0.32
C ARG A 113 -13.09 -12.64 -0.58
N ILE A 114 -11.78 -12.43 -0.42
CA ILE A 114 -10.99 -11.52 -1.26
C ILE A 114 -11.02 -11.99 -2.72
N SER A 115 -10.76 -13.27 -2.99
CA SER A 115 -10.76 -13.82 -4.35
C SER A 115 -12.13 -13.67 -5.03
N ARG A 116 -13.23 -13.89 -4.30
CA ARG A 116 -14.60 -13.66 -4.79
C ARG A 116 -14.84 -12.20 -5.13
N SER A 117 -14.42 -11.30 -4.26
CA SER A 117 -14.57 -9.86 -4.50
C SER A 117 -13.80 -9.42 -5.74
N LEU A 118 -12.53 -9.80 -5.84
CA LEU A 118 -11.69 -9.49 -7.00
C LEU A 118 -12.28 -10.10 -8.28
N SER A 119 -12.73 -11.35 -8.23
CA SER A 119 -13.39 -12.00 -9.37
C SER A 119 -14.63 -11.25 -9.82
N ARG A 120 -15.46 -10.77 -8.87
CA ARG A 120 -16.65 -9.96 -9.17
C ARG A 120 -16.27 -8.60 -9.72
N ALA A 121 -15.28 -7.94 -9.13
CA ALA A 121 -14.78 -6.64 -9.53
C ALA A 121 -14.23 -6.66 -10.96
N LEU A 122 -13.51 -7.72 -11.33
CA LEU A 122 -12.84 -7.86 -12.62
C LEU A 122 -13.68 -8.60 -13.68
N SER A 123 -14.92 -9.00 -13.34
CA SER A 123 -15.75 -9.97 -14.07
C SER A 123 -16.08 -9.64 -15.53
N LYS A 124 -16.00 -8.37 -15.96
CA LYS A 124 -16.36 -8.00 -17.34
C LYS A 124 -15.22 -8.22 -18.33
N ARG A 125 -13.98 -7.90 -17.94
CA ARG A 125 -12.71 -8.15 -18.67
C ARG A 125 -11.56 -8.01 -17.66
N PRO A 126 -11.05 -9.09 -17.05
CA PRO A 126 -9.99 -9.01 -16.04
C PRO A 126 -8.68 -8.69 -16.75
N GLN A 127 -8.45 -7.41 -17.01
CA GLN A 127 -7.26 -6.92 -17.68
C GLN A 127 -6.68 -5.81 -16.84
N LEU A 128 -5.47 -6.05 -16.37
CA LEU A 128 -4.62 -5.01 -15.81
C LEU A 128 -3.61 -4.57 -16.86
N PRO A 129 -3.03 -3.37 -16.71
CA PRO A 129 -1.87 -3.00 -17.49
C PRO A 129 -0.72 -3.97 -17.22
N SER A 130 0.13 -4.19 -18.21
CA SER A 130 1.35 -4.97 -18.06
C SER A 130 2.29 -4.36 -17.01
N ALA A 131 3.19 -5.17 -16.47
CA ALA A 131 4.23 -4.68 -15.58
C ALA A 131 5.10 -3.61 -16.29
N ARG A 132 5.41 -2.53 -15.56
CA ARG A 132 6.30 -1.47 -16.03
C ARG A 132 7.72 -1.99 -16.25
N LYS A 133 8.46 -1.32 -17.14
CA LYS A 133 9.89 -1.57 -17.34
C LYS A 133 10.71 -0.69 -16.39
N GLY A 134 11.02 -1.19 -15.19
CA GLY A 134 11.89 -0.54 -14.21
C GLY A 134 11.20 -0.06 -12.92
N PRO A 135 11.86 0.74 -12.08
CA PRO A 135 11.26 1.26 -10.85
C PRO A 135 10.23 2.37 -11.15
N ALA A 136 9.23 2.50 -10.28
CA ALA A 136 8.27 3.61 -10.36
C ALA A 136 8.95 4.95 -10.05
N VAL A 137 8.58 6.00 -10.77
CA VAL A 137 9.11 7.36 -10.53
C VAL A 137 8.25 8.06 -9.48
N LEU A 138 8.86 8.53 -8.40
CA LEU A 138 8.17 9.29 -7.34
C LEU A 138 8.50 10.77 -7.45
N LYS A 139 7.49 11.61 -7.68
CA LYS A 139 7.63 13.08 -7.76
C LYS A 139 6.84 13.75 -6.65
N TYR A 140 7.54 14.55 -5.85
CA TYR A 140 6.94 15.31 -4.75
C TYR A 140 6.91 16.80 -5.08
N GLU A 141 5.85 17.48 -4.68
CA GLU A 141 5.78 18.93 -4.77
C GLU A 141 6.97 19.58 -4.04
N ARG A 142 7.70 20.46 -4.74
CA ARG A 142 8.97 21.07 -4.30
C ARG A 142 10.16 20.11 -4.11
N GLY A 143 10.05 18.87 -4.60
CA GLY A 143 11.16 17.90 -4.62
C GLY A 143 11.53 17.29 -3.28
N ASN A 144 10.78 17.55 -2.21
CA ASN A 144 11.08 17.03 -0.88
C ASN A 144 10.07 15.93 -0.47
N PRO A 145 10.49 14.65 -0.37
CA PRO A 145 9.62 13.54 0.01
C PRO A 145 9.21 13.55 1.48
N TYR A 146 9.96 14.23 2.35
CA TYR A 146 9.75 14.25 3.81
C TYR A 146 8.95 15.45 4.30
N LYS A 147 8.70 16.44 3.42
CA LYS A 147 7.92 17.64 3.73
C LYS A 147 6.51 17.32 4.21
N GLU A 148 5.88 16.32 3.60
CA GLU A 148 4.52 15.92 3.91
C GLU A 148 4.55 14.56 4.61
N ILE A 149 4.34 14.62 5.93
CA ILE A 149 4.30 13.47 6.83
C ILE A 149 3.40 12.37 6.25
N GLY A 150 3.97 11.16 6.11
CA GLY A 150 3.33 9.94 5.64
C GLY A 150 3.13 9.81 4.12
N LEU A 151 3.29 10.90 3.35
CA LEU A 151 3.10 10.88 1.89
C LEU A 151 4.13 9.99 1.19
N LYS A 152 5.40 10.02 1.63
CA LYS A 152 6.46 9.13 1.11
C LYS A 152 6.04 7.67 1.25
N SER A 153 5.68 7.25 2.45
CA SER A 153 5.26 5.88 2.74
C SER A 153 4.04 5.46 1.93
N HIS A 154 3.08 6.36 1.75
CA HIS A 154 1.91 6.12 0.89
C HIS A 154 2.30 5.89 -0.59
N PHE A 155 3.21 6.70 -1.11
CA PHE A 155 3.72 6.54 -2.47
C PHE A 155 4.54 5.27 -2.65
N GLU A 156 5.34 4.90 -1.66
CA GLU A 156 6.13 3.66 -1.70
C GLU A 156 5.25 2.42 -1.66
N ARG A 157 4.15 2.45 -0.89
CA ARG A 157 3.12 1.40 -0.92
C ARG A 157 2.50 1.26 -2.30
N LEU A 158 2.06 2.37 -2.91
CA LEU A 158 1.51 2.37 -4.27
C LEU A 158 2.54 1.92 -5.32
N ALA A 159 3.81 2.27 -5.17
CA ALA A 159 4.86 1.90 -6.12
C ALA A 159 5.10 0.38 -6.24
N ARG A 160 4.62 -0.42 -5.28
CA ARG A 160 4.70 -1.89 -5.33
C ARG A 160 3.86 -2.51 -6.46
N TYR A 161 2.78 -1.86 -6.88
CA TYR A 161 1.98 -2.35 -8.01
C TYR A 161 2.74 -2.15 -9.32
N GLU A 162 3.07 -3.24 -10.00
CA GLU A 162 4.03 -3.18 -11.11
C GLU A 162 3.51 -2.38 -12.32
N PHE A 163 2.21 -2.13 -12.43
CA PHE A 163 1.59 -1.36 -13.52
C PHE A 163 1.69 0.14 -13.27
N ILE A 164 2.08 0.59 -12.07
CA ILE A 164 2.24 2.00 -11.73
C ILE A 164 3.63 2.47 -12.16
N THR A 165 3.69 3.33 -13.17
CA THR A 165 4.94 3.86 -13.73
C THR A 165 5.43 5.10 -12.99
N ARG A 166 4.51 5.95 -12.52
CA ARG A 166 4.84 7.20 -11.83
C ARG A 166 3.76 7.61 -10.83
N LEU A 167 4.19 8.18 -9.71
CA LEU A 167 3.35 8.85 -8.73
C LEU A 167 3.81 10.30 -8.61
N GLN A 168 2.86 11.23 -8.64
CA GLN A 168 3.17 12.65 -8.59
C GLN A 168 2.20 13.41 -7.71
N SER A 169 2.68 14.00 -6.61
CA SER A 169 1.86 14.95 -5.85
C SER A 169 1.75 16.28 -6.61
N TYR A 170 0.57 16.89 -6.57
CA TYR A 170 0.27 18.09 -7.36
C TYR A 170 -0.01 19.32 -6.48
N ARG A 171 -1.11 19.30 -5.73
CA ARG A 171 -1.53 20.44 -4.90
C ARG A 171 -2.28 20.00 -3.65
N TYR A 172 -2.26 20.87 -2.65
CA TYR A 172 -3.18 20.86 -1.53
C TYR A 172 -4.61 21.12 -1.98
N LEU A 173 -5.57 20.37 -1.44
CA LEU A 173 -6.99 20.67 -1.64
C LEU A 173 -7.33 21.95 -0.87
N GLN A 174 -7.80 22.98 -1.57
CA GLN A 174 -8.02 24.33 -1.02
C GLN A 174 -9.27 24.47 -0.14
N ARG A 175 -10.16 23.46 -0.09
CA ARG A 175 -11.50 23.56 0.52
C ARG A 175 -11.74 22.52 1.62
N GLY A 176 -10.78 22.36 2.52
CA GLY A 176 -10.86 21.43 3.65
C GLY A 176 -10.33 20.04 3.31
N LYS A 177 -10.25 19.19 4.33
CA LYS A 177 -9.85 17.80 4.17
C LYS A 177 -10.92 17.02 3.43
N ALA A 178 -10.49 16.08 2.59
CA ALA A 178 -11.42 15.10 2.05
C ALA A 178 -12.01 14.28 3.20
N SER A 179 -13.31 14.00 3.12
CA SER A 179 -14.00 13.13 4.07
C SER A 179 -13.53 11.68 3.98
N GLN A 180 -13.00 11.28 2.82
CA GLN A 180 -12.48 9.96 2.57
C GLN A 180 -11.41 10.02 1.47
N ASP A 181 -10.34 9.25 1.66
CA ASP A 181 -9.35 9.01 0.61
C ASP A 181 -9.94 8.04 -0.42
N GLN A 182 -9.75 8.37 -1.69
CA GLN A 182 -10.29 7.59 -2.81
C GLN A 182 -9.40 7.78 -4.04
N ILE A 183 -9.40 6.76 -4.91
CA ILE A 183 -8.78 6.83 -6.23
C ILE A 183 -9.89 6.90 -7.27
N ARG A 184 -9.69 7.71 -8.31
CA ARG A 184 -10.64 7.91 -9.42
C ARG A 184 -9.91 7.83 -10.75
N VAL A 185 -10.58 7.30 -11.77
CA VAL A 185 -10.09 7.36 -13.15
C VAL A 185 -10.15 8.80 -13.64
N LEU A 186 -9.06 9.28 -14.25
CA LEU A 186 -9.00 10.58 -14.90
C LEU A 186 -8.86 10.43 -16.42
N ASP A 187 -8.07 9.44 -16.84
CA ASP A 187 -7.77 9.14 -18.23
C ASP A 187 -7.38 7.66 -18.36
N ALA A 188 -7.26 7.18 -19.59
CA ALA A 188 -6.94 5.79 -19.90
C ALA A 188 -5.53 5.34 -19.45
N ASP A 189 -4.64 6.29 -19.13
CA ASP A 189 -3.31 6.03 -18.56
C ASP A 189 -3.10 6.62 -17.16
N LYS A 190 -4.16 7.18 -16.54
CA LYS A 190 -4.01 8.07 -15.40
C LYS A 190 -5.18 8.01 -14.42
N LEU A 191 -4.82 7.85 -13.16
CA LEU A 191 -5.74 7.93 -12.02
C LEU A 191 -5.38 9.13 -11.14
N GLY A 192 -6.36 9.62 -10.39
CA GLY A 192 -6.22 10.65 -9.39
C GLY A 192 -6.52 10.09 -8.02
N GLY A 193 -5.66 10.35 -7.05
CA GLY A 193 -5.84 9.93 -5.67
C GLY A 193 -5.83 11.12 -4.71
N ILE A 194 -6.44 10.91 -3.55
CA ILE A 194 -6.35 11.82 -2.42
C ILE A 194 -5.61 11.11 -1.30
N TYR A 195 -4.64 11.80 -0.70
CA TYR A 195 -3.96 11.37 0.51
C TYR A 195 -4.26 12.39 1.62
N THR A 196 -4.79 11.93 2.74
CA THR A 196 -5.13 12.80 3.87
C THR A 196 -4.31 12.46 5.11
N ASN A 197 -3.69 13.47 5.71
CA ASN A 197 -3.02 13.36 7.01
C ASN A 197 -3.72 14.20 8.09
N LYS A 198 -3.08 14.34 9.27
CA LYS A 198 -3.63 15.10 10.39
C LYS A 198 -3.84 16.59 10.11
N ASP A 199 -3.22 17.15 9.09
CA ASP A 199 -3.28 18.60 8.83
C ASP A 199 -4.03 18.94 7.55
N LYS A 200 -3.90 18.12 6.50
CA LYS A 200 -4.35 18.47 5.15
C LYS A 200 -4.62 17.26 4.26
N SER A 201 -5.25 17.51 3.11
CA SER A 201 -5.39 16.55 2.02
C SER A 201 -4.60 17.00 0.79
N ILE A 202 -3.90 16.06 0.17
CA ILE A 202 -3.00 16.25 -0.96
C ILE A 202 -3.55 15.46 -2.13
N TYR A 203 -3.72 16.13 -3.27
CA TYR A 203 -4.07 15.48 -4.51
C TYR A 203 -2.82 14.99 -5.24
N TYR A 204 -2.87 13.77 -5.75
CA TYR A 204 -1.78 13.16 -6.51
C TYR A 204 -2.29 12.40 -7.74
N TYR A 205 -1.39 12.19 -8.69
CA TYR A 205 -1.62 11.41 -9.88
C TYR A 205 -0.91 10.06 -9.79
N ILE A 206 -1.57 9.04 -10.33
CA ILE A 206 -1.03 7.70 -10.56
C ILE A 206 -0.99 7.49 -12.07
N PHE A 207 0.18 7.24 -12.62
CA PHE A 207 0.36 6.93 -14.04
C PHE A 207 0.52 5.43 -14.23
N LEU A 208 -0.16 4.90 -15.24
CA LEU A 208 -0.17 3.47 -15.57
C LEU A 208 0.84 3.17 -16.67
N SER A 209 1.14 1.89 -16.88
CA SER A 209 2.05 1.40 -17.93
C SER A 209 1.42 1.35 -19.31
N GLU A 210 0.09 1.36 -19.39
CA GLU A 210 -0.67 1.28 -20.62
C GLU A 210 -1.76 2.35 -20.65
N ASN A 211 -2.07 2.79 -21.88
CA ASN A 211 -3.16 3.70 -22.18
C ASN A 211 -4.37 2.90 -22.66
N ASP A 212 -5.18 2.42 -21.71
CA ASP A 212 -6.39 1.65 -21.96
C ASP A 212 -7.43 1.94 -20.86
N MET A 213 -8.59 2.45 -21.26
CA MET A 213 -9.63 2.88 -20.32
C MET A 213 -10.18 1.73 -19.46
N ILE A 214 -10.37 0.55 -20.04
CA ILE A 214 -10.90 -0.62 -19.32
C ILE A 214 -9.89 -1.05 -18.26
N LYS A 215 -8.61 -1.06 -18.61
CA LYS A 215 -7.53 -1.38 -17.66
C LYS A 215 -7.43 -0.32 -16.55
N ALA A 216 -7.57 0.96 -16.88
CA ALA A 216 -7.57 2.04 -15.89
C ALA A 216 -8.74 1.92 -14.89
N GLU A 217 -9.95 1.60 -15.37
CA GLU A 217 -11.12 1.35 -14.52
C GLU A 217 -10.90 0.16 -13.59
N ASN A 218 -10.36 -0.95 -14.11
CA ASN A 218 -10.03 -2.13 -13.32
C ASN A 218 -8.98 -1.83 -12.24
N VAL A 219 -7.92 -1.09 -12.59
CA VAL A 219 -6.89 -0.68 -11.61
C VAL A 219 -7.51 0.22 -10.54
N CYS A 220 -8.32 1.19 -10.94
CA CYS A 220 -8.99 2.09 -10.00
C CYS A 220 -9.84 1.31 -8.98
N LEU A 221 -10.62 0.34 -9.45
CA LEU A 221 -11.44 -0.52 -8.59
C LEU A 221 -10.58 -1.39 -7.67
N ALA A 222 -9.54 -2.02 -8.22
CA ALA A 222 -8.62 -2.87 -7.48
C ALA A 222 -7.88 -2.11 -6.38
N LEU A 223 -7.33 -0.93 -6.68
CA LEU A 223 -6.61 -0.11 -5.71
C LEU A 223 -7.52 0.42 -4.61
N ASN A 224 -8.74 0.87 -4.92
CA ASN A 224 -9.67 1.30 -3.87
C ASN A 224 -10.03 0.14 -2.93
N THR A 225 -10.25 -1.06 -3.50
CA THR A 225 -10.54 -2.26 -2.71
C THR A 225 -9.35 -2.64 -1.82
N ALA A 226 -8.13 -2.55 -2.35
CA ALA A 226 -6.91 -2.90 -1.62
C ALA A 226 -6.57 -1.91 -0.49
N LEU A 227 -6.71 -0.61 -0.77
CA LEU A 227 -6.23 0.44 0.13
C LEU A 227 -7.28 0.91 1.13
N TYR A 228 -8.56 0.92 0.72
CA TYR A 228 -9.65 1.55 1.48
C TYR A 228 -10.77 0.57 1.86
N GLY A 229 -10.70 -0.68 1.40
CA GLY A 229 -11.68 -1.72 1.73
C GLY A 229 -12.97 -1.64 0.91
N PHE A 230 -14.02 -2.29 1.44
CA PHE A 230 -15.37 -2.29 0.88
C PHE A 230 -16.22 -1.16 1.45
#